data_AF-A0A915NKV7-F1
#
_entry.id   AF-A0A915NKV7-F1
#
_cell.length_a   1.000
_cell.length_b   1.000
_cell.length_c   1.000
_cell.angle_alpha   90.00
_cell.angle_beta   90.00
_cell.angle_gamma   90.00
#
_symmetry.space_group_name_H-M   'P 1'
#
loop_
_entity.id
_entity.type
_entity.pdbx_description
1 polymer ?
#
loop_
_entity_poly.entity_id
_entity_poly.type
_entity_poly.pdbx_seq_one_letter_code
_entity_poly.pdbx_strand_id
1 'polypeptide(L)' 'MDIVPCDANRWKFHNSRWTVAGKADPELQKPLHIHPDSPATGEHWMAKGASFHRVKVTNNATNKAEFVSF' A
#
# COMPACT_ATOMS: atom_id res chain seq x y z
N MET A 1 -3.15 6.34 5.34
CA MET A 1 -1.99 5.79 4.63
C MET A 1 -2.50 5.08 3.38
N ASP A 2 -1.88 5.36 2.25
CA ASP A 2 -2.16 4.77 0.95
C ASP A 2 -0.86 4.19 0.34
N ILE A 3 -1.02 3.30 -0.65
CA ILE A 3 0.12 2.76 -1.42
C ILE A 3 -0.18 2.96 -2.90
N VAL A 4 0.59 3.86 -3.51
CA VAL A 4 0.47 4.23 -4.92
C VAL A 4 1.65 3.69 -5.74
N PRO A 5 1.49 3.42 -7.04
CA PRO A 5 2.57 2.96 -7.89
C PRO A 5 3.60 4.07 -8.05
N CYS A 6 4.88 3.70 -8.00
CA CYS A 6 5.96 4.65 -8.27
C CYS A 6 6.10 4.95 -9.77
N ASP A 7 5.75 3.99 -10.63
CA ASP A 7 5.76 4.11 -12.08
C ASP A 7 4.66 3.25 -12.73
N ALA A 8 4.54 3.34 -14.05
CA ALA A 8 3.61 2.57 -14.85
C ALA A 8 4.28 1.36 -15.51
N ASN A 9 5.34 0.80 -14.91
CA ASN A 9 6.11 -0.30 -15.49
C ASN A 9 5.78 -1.63 -14.81
N ARG A 10 5.67 -2.69 -15.61
CA ARG A 10 5.72 -4.07 -15.12
C ARG A 10 7.18 -4.50 -15.10
N TRP A 11 7.65 -4.98 -13.95
CA TRP A 11 9.05 -5.34 -13.74
C TRP A 11 9.26 -6.85 -13.78
N LYS A 12 10.43 -7.29 -14.26
CA LYS A 12 10.92 -8.67 -14.14
C LYS A 12 12.34 -8.67 -13.56
N PHE A 13 12.65 -9.67 -12.74
CA PHE A 13 13.98 -9.91 -12.21
C PHE A 13 14.65 -11.06 -12.94
N HIS A 14 15.80 -10.80 -13.58
CA HIS A 14 16.55 -11.78 -14.34
C HIS A 14 18.04 -11.43 -14.31
N ASN A 15 18.93 -12.44 -14.23
CA ASN A 15 20.38 -12.25 -14.13
C ASN A 15 20.79 -11.21 -13.08
N SER A 16 20.22 -11.31 -11.89
CA SER A 16 20.46 -10.40 -10.77
C SER A 16 20.15 -8.93 -11.04
N ARG A 17 19.27 -8.65 -12.03
CA ARG A 17 18.89 -7.29 -12.42
C ARG A 17 17.39 -7.15 -12.64
N TRP A 18 16.86 -5.99 -12.25
CA TRP A 18 15.50 -5.57 -12.59
C TRP A 18 15.47 -4.95 -13.99
N THR A 19 14.52 -5.39 -14.81
CA THR A 19 14.30 -4.86 -16.17
C THR A 19 12.81 -4.61 -16.41
N VAL A 20 12.50 -3.62 -17.24
CA VAL A 20 11.13 -3.34 -17.67
C VAL A 20 10.67 -4.47 -18.59
N ALA A 21 9.54 -5.08 -18.24
CA ALA A 21 8.90 -6.15 -19.00
C ALA A 21 7.67 -5.66 -19.79
N GLY A 22 7.19 -4.45 -19.51
CA GLY A 22 6.05 -3.85 -20.20
C GLY A 22 5.40 -2.75 -19.37
N LYS A 23 4.16 -2.40 -19.73
CA LYS A 23 3.30 -1.48 -18.97
C LYS A 23 2.65 -2.21 -17.79
N ALA A 24 2.51 -1.51 -16.66
CA ALA A 24 1.77 -2.00 -15.49
C ALA A 24 0.29 -2.22 -15.82
N ASP A 25 -0.35 -3.13 -15.08
CA ASP A 25 -1.78 -3.36 -15.17
C ASP A 25 -2.57 -2.14 -14.64
N PRO A 26 -3.81 -1.90 -15.09
CA PRO A 26 -4.62 -0.79 -14.62
C PRO A 26 -4.84 -0.86 -13.11
N GLU A 27 -4.69 0.28 -12.43
CA GLU A 27 -4.84 0.34 -10.98
C GLU A 27 -6.31 0.17 -10.57
N LEU A 28 -6.56 -0.75 -9.63
CA LEU A 28 -7.84 -0.87 -8.94
C LEU A 28 -7.95 0.24 -7.90
N GLN A 29 -9.18 0.71 -7.62
CA GLN A 29 -9.40 1.64 -6.50
C GLN A 29 -8.95 0.98 -5.19
N LYS A 30 -7.86 1.49 -4.62
CA LYS A 30 -7.32 0.99 -3.35
C LYS A 30 -8.01 1.70 -2.18
N PRO A 31 -8.53 0.97 -1.19
CA PRO A 31 -9.09 1.58 0.00
C PRO A 31 -8.01 2.31 0.80
N LEU A 32 -8.31 3.52 1.29
CA LEU A 32 -7.45 4.27 2.19
C LEU A 32 -7.41 3.58 3.55
N HIS A 33 -6.22 3.25 4.05
CA HIS A 33 -6.09 2.73 5.40
C HIS A 33 -6.03 3.88 6.41
N ILE A 34 -7.06 3.98 7.24
CA ILE A 34 -7.15 4.96 8.33
C ILE A 34 -6.66 4.26 9.61
N HIS A 35 -5.78 4.92 10.38
CA HIS A 35 -5.30 4.36 11.64
C HIS A 35 -6.48 4.18 12.62
N PRO A 36 -6.58 3.07 13.37
CA PRO A 36 -7.71 2.78 14.25
C PRO A 36 -7.95 3.84 15.33
N ASP A 37 -6.88 4.46 15.83
CA ASP A 37 -6.97 5.57 16.80
C ASP A 37 -7.52 6.88 16.20
N SER A 38 -7.79 6.95 14.88
CA SER A 38 -8.35 8.15 14.28
C SER A 38 -9.86 8.27 14.48
N PRO A 39 -10.40 9.48 14.74
CA PRO A 39 -9.67 10.72 14.98
C PRO A 39 -9.11 10.80 16.42
N ALA A 40 -7.87 11.31 16.54
CA ALA A 40 -7.23 11.61 17.82
C ALA A 40 -6.49 12.96 17.78
N THR A 41 -6.20 13.53 18.96
CA THR A 41 -5.51 14.81 19.09
C THR A 41 -4.03 14.72 18.68
N GLY A 42 -3.42 15.87 18.36
CA GLY A 42 -1.99 15.92 18.07
C GLY A 42 -1.12 15.43 19.25
N GLU A 43 -1.52 15.72 20.49
CA GLU A 43 -0.82 15.26 21.69
C GLU A 43 -0.79 13.72 21.79
N HIS A 44 -1.91 13.04 21.48
CA HIS A 44 -1.95 11.58 21.42
C HIS A 44 -0.92 11.00 20.45
N TRP A 45 -0.85 11.56 19.24
CA TRP A 45 0.10 11.11 18.22
C TRP A 45 1.55 11.40 18.58
N MET A 46 1.83 12.56 19.18
CA MET A 46 3.19 12.94 19.57
C MET A 46 3.71 12.12 20.74
N ALA A 47 2.84 11.62 21.62
CA ALA A 47 3.25 10.84 22.79
C ALA A 47 3.77 9.43 22.44
N LYS A 48 3.20 8.77 21.42
CA LYS A 48 3.51 7.36 21.08
C LYS A 48 3.94 7.14 19.63
N GLY A 49 3.78 8.13 18.76
CA GLY A 49 3.91 8.01 17.32
C GLY A 49 2.71 7.33 16.66
N ALA A 50 2.56 7.51 15.34
CA ALA A 50 1.56 6.83 14.53
C ALA A 50 2.19 5.59 13.85
N SER A 51 1.78 4.37 14.25
CA SER A 51 2.35 3.13 13.73
C SER A 51 1.39 2.42 12.77
N PHE A 52 1.86 2.11 11.56
CA PHE A 52 1.09 1.39 10.54
C PHE A 52 1.52 -0.08 10.38
N HIS A 53 2.17 -0.69 11.39
CA HIS A 53 2.67 -2.08 11.32
C HIS A 53 1.57 -3.14 11.14
N ARG A 54 0.30 -2.78 11.40
CA ARG A 54 -0.86 -3.66 11.21
C ARG A 54 -1.41 -3.63 9.79
N VAL A 55 -0.90 -2.76 8.91
CA VAL A 55 -1.27 -2.73 7.50
C VAL A 55 -0.83 -4.02 6.84
N LYS A 56 -1.76 -4.67 6.15
CA LYS A 56 -1.51 -5.90 5.41
C LYS A 56 -1.70 -5.64 3.92
N VAL A 57 -0.87 -6.31 3.12
CA VAL A 57 -0.86 -6.21 1.66
C VAL A 57 -1.45 -7.49 1.06
N THR A 58 -2.25 -7.36 0.01
CA THR A 58 -2.84 -8.51 -0.71
C THR A 58 -2.76 -8.31 -2.23
N ASN A 59 -2.59 -9.41 -2.98
CA ASN A 59 -2.72 -9.46 -4.44
C ASN A 59 -4.12 -9.92 -4.90
N ASN A 60 -5.07 -10.07 -3.96
CA ASN A 60 -6.43 -10.45 -4.27
C ASN A 60 -7.28 -9.18 -4.47
N ALA A 61 -7.52 -8.84 -5.74
CA ALA A 61 -8.36 -7.73 -6.18
C ALA A 61 -9.80 -7.74 -5.63
N THR A 62 -10.30 -8.90 -5.20
CA THR A 62 -11.68 -9.05 -4.68
C THR A 62 -11.77 -9.00 -3.16
N ASN A 63 -10.63 -8.86 -2.48
CA ASN A 63 -10.60 -8.84 -1.03
C ASN A 63 -11.24 -7.55 -0.51
N LYS A 64 -12.34 -7.70 0.25
CA LYS A 64 -13.10 -6.59 0.84
C LYS A 64 -12.64 -6.23 2.26
N ALA A 65 -11.69 -6.97 2.84
CA ALA A 65 -11.17 -6.65 4.16
C ALA A 65 -10.16 -5.48 4.11
N GLU A 66 -9.76 -4.95 5.26
CA GLU A 66 -8.88 -3.77 5.44
C GLU A 66 -7.43 -3.93 4.93
N PHE A 67 -7.21 -4.82 3.95
CA PHE A 67 -5.94 -5.01 3.29
C PHE A 67 -5.75 -3.97 2.19
N VAL A 68 -4.52 -3.52 2.00
CA VAL A 68 -4.15 -2.76 0.81
C VAL A 68 -3.97 -3.75 -0.33
N SER A 69 -4.87 -3.70 -1.32
CA SER A 69 -4.83 -4.55 -2.51
C SER A 69 -3.97 -3.93 -3.62
N PHE A 70 -3.37 -4.80 -4.43
CA PHE A 70 -2.72 -4.48 -5.71
C PHE A 70 -3.45 -5.17 -6.86
#